data_AF-A0A520Y921-F1
#
_entry.id   AF-A0A520Y921-F1
#
_cell.length_a   1.000
_cell.length_b   1.000
_cell.length_c   1.000
_cell.angle_alpha   90.00
_cell.angle_beta   90.00
_cell.angle_gamma   90.00
#
_symmetry.space_group_name_H-M   'P 1'
#
loop_
_entity.id
_entity.type
_entity.pdbx_description
1 polymer ?
#
loop_
_entity_poly.entity_id
_entity_poly.type
_entity_poly.pdbx_seq_one_letter_code
_entity_poly.pdbx_strand_id
1 'polypeptide(L)'
;MQPSPESTSPTPTARGPLWERSWFQWLAVLVLVYLLIVAVGLIGGGFRQATEARAEELFQFATNPFTGLIIGTVSTALIQSSSTVSSIIVGLVAGGLPVSTAVPMIMGANIGTTITNTIVSLGHVRHDDE
;
A
#
# COMPACT_ATOMS: atom_id res chain seq x y z
N MET A 1 -51.14 -36.70 13.10
CA MET A 1 -50.49 -36.24 14.34
C MET A 1 -49.33 -37.19 14.62
N GLN A 2 -48.05 -36.82 14.63
CA GLN A 2 -47.33 -35.56 14.88
C GLN A 2 -45.96 -35.58 14.13
N PRO A 3 -45.19 -34.47 14.10
CA PRO A 3 -44.46 -33.97 12.94
C PRO A 3 -42.95 -34.28 12.91
N SER A 4 -42.33 -33.97 11.78
CA SER A 4 -40.88 -34.05 11.49
C SER A 4 -40.04 -33.22 12.48
N PRO A 5 -38.90 -33.72 13.00
CA PRO A 5 -37.96 -32.91 13.75
C PRO A 5 -37.08 -32.09 12.78
N GLU A 6 -37.39 -30.80 12.76
CA GLU A 6 -36.65 -29.68 12.20
C GLU A 6 -35.21 -29.68 12.74
N SER A 7 -34.20 -29.80 11.86
CA SER A 7 -32.79 -29.68 12.23
C SER A 7 -32.47 -28.22 12.50
N THR A 8 -32.55 -27.85 13.78
CA THR A 8 -32.17 -26.55 14.35
C THR A 8 -30.78 -26.13 13.89
N SER A 9 -30.68 -25.02 13.18
CA SER A 9 -29.43 -24.31 12.95
C SER A 9 -28.87 -23.78 14.27
N PRO A 10 -27.54 -23.83 14.51
CA PRO A 10 -26.96 -23.28 15.72
C PRO A 10 -27.12 -21.75 15.77
N THR A 11 -27.60 -21.28 16.91
CA THR A 11 -27.85 -19.86 17.23
C THR A 11 -26.54 -19.06 17.21
N PRO A 12 -26.53 -17.82 16.66
CA PRO A 12 -25.37 -16.93 16.72
C PRO A 12 -24.98 -16.61 18.16
N THR A 13 -23.74 -16.94 18.54
CA THR A 13 -23.16 -16.58 19.82
C THR A 13 -22.86 -15.07 19.87
N ALA A 14 -23.33 -14.43 20.94
CA ALA A 14 -23.13 -13.01 21.20
C ALA A 14 -21.62 -12.68 21.29
N ARG A 15 -21.13 -11.83 20.38
CA ARG A 15 -19.80 -11.22 20.47
C ARG A 15 -19.88 -10.03 21.43
N GLY A 16 -18.96 -9.92 22.39
CA GLY A 16 -18.83 -8.76 23.28
C GLY A 16 -18.57 -7.44 22.53
N PRO A 17 -18.53 -6.29 23.22
CA PRO A 17 -18.43 -4.99 22.56
C PRO A 17 -17.09 -4.84 21.83
N LEU A 18 -17.10 -4.98 20.50
CA LEU A 18 -15.92 -4.85 19.64
C LEU A 18 -15.42 -3.40 19.53
N TRP A 19 -16.18 -2.43 20.04
CA TRP A 19 -16.03 -1.01 19.75
C TRP A 19 -14.88 -0.33 20.52
N GLU A 20 -14.51 -0.87 21.68
CA GLU A 20 -13.56 -0.22 22.60
C GLU A 20 -12.12 -0.29 22.06
N ARG A 21 -11.79 -1.36 21.34
CA ARG A 21 -10.48 -1.55 20.69
C ARG A 21 -10.37 -0.80 19.37
N SER A 22 -11.49 -0.56 18.67
CA SER A 22 -11.51 0.09 17.36
C SER A 22 -11.11 1.57 17.43
N TRP A 23 -11.53 2.31 18.46
CA TRP A 23 -11.17 3.72 18.61
C TRP A 23 -9.66 3.97 18.72
N PHE A 24 -8.95 3.16 19.50
CA PHE A 24 -7.49 3.24 19.62
C PHE A 24 -6.78 2.89 18.30
N GLN A 25 -7.34 1.97 17.52
CA GLN A 25 -6.83 1.64 16.19
C GLN A 25 -6.99 2.81 15.21
N TRP A 26 -8.13 3.51 15.23
CA TRP A 26 -8.35 4.69 14.38
C TRP A 26 -7.42 5.86 14.74
N LEU A 27 -7.16 6.08 16.03
CA LEU A 27 -6.15 7.06 16.48
C LEU A 27 -4.74 6.67 16.02
N ALA A 28 -4.35 5.40 16.15
CA ALA A 28 -3.06 4.92 15.69
C ALA A 28 -2.88 5.10 14.17
N VAL A 29 -3.95 4.89 13.38
CA VAL A 29 -3.95 5.14 11.93
C VAL A 29 -3.72 6.63 11.64
N LEU A 30 -4.41 7.54 12.33
CA LEU A 30 -4.22 8.98 12.14
C LEU A 30 -2.80 9.44 12.48
N VAL A 31 -2.21 8.89 13.56
CA VAL A 31 -0.83 9.17 13.94
C VAL A 31 0.17 8.66 12.90
N LEU A 32 -0.04 7.44 12.37
CA LEU A 32 0.80 6.87 11.31
C LEU A 32 0.73 7.71 10.03
N VAL A 33 -0.47 8.16 9.63
CA VAL A 33 -0.67 9.02 8.47
C VAL A 33 0.05 10.36 8.67
N TYR A 34 -0.07 10.97 9.84
CA TYR A 34 0.64 12.21 10.16
C TYR A 34 2.16 12.03 10.07
N LEU A 35 2.69 10.95 10.65
CA LEU A 35 4.12 10.63 10.63
C LEU A 35 4.62 10.39 9.20
N LEU A 36 3.84 9.70 8.37
CA LEU A 36 4.14 9.48 6.97
C LEU A 36 4.26 10.81 6.19
N ILE A 37 3.32 11.73 6.38
CA ILE A 37 3.36 13.04 5.71
C ILE A 37 4.57 13.86 6.16
N VAL A 38 4.92 13.84 7.44
CA VAL A 38 6.12 14.52 7.97
C VAL A 38 7.40 13.93 7.39
N ALA A 39 7.51 12.59 7.32
CA ALA A 39 8.67 11.92 6.75
C ALA A 39 8.88 12.28 5.26
N VAL A 40 7.79 12.33 4.49
CA VAL A 40 7.82 12.78 3.09
C VAL A 40 8.30 14.23 2.96
N GLY A 41 7.82 15.14 3.82
CA GLY A 41 8.26 16.53 3.82
C GLY A 41 9.76 16.68 4.14
N LEU A 42 10.25 15.89 5.09
CA LEU A 42 11.68 15.81 5.44
C LEU A 42 12.54 15.29 4.29
N ILE A 43 12.08 14.25 3.59
CA ILE A 43 12.77 13.71 2.41
C ILE A 43 12.81 14.76 1.30
N GLY A 44 11.71 15.46 1.03
CA GLY A 44 11.67 16.53 0.02
C GLY A 44 12.61 17.70 0.33
N GLY A 45 12.64 18.14 1.60
CA GLY A 45 13.54 19.19 2.07
C GLY A 45 15.02 18.76 2.03
N GLY A 46 15.32 17.57 2.55
CA GLY A 46 16.68 17.01 2.56
C GLY A 46 17.22 16.70 1.18
N PHE A 47 16.36 16.24 0.27
CA PHE A 47 16.74 15.98 -1.13
C PHE A 47 17.08 17.29 -1.85
N ARG A 48 16.32 18.37 -1.67
CA ARG A 48 16.68 19.69 -2.24
C ARG A 48 18.05 20.17 -1.77
N GLN A 49 18.33 20.05 -0.48
CA GLN A 49 19.62 20.48 0.09
C GLN A 49 20.80 19.59 -0.35
N ALA A 50 20.58 18.29 -0.54
CA ALA A 50 21.60 17.36 -1.01
C ALA A 50 21.86 17.47 -2.53
N THR A 51 20.85 17.84 -3.33
CA THR A 51 20.93 17.85 -4.79
C THR A 51 21.62 19.11 -5.34
N GLU A 52 21.65 20.23 -4.62
CA GLU A 52 22.39 21.43 -5.03
C GLU A 52 23.89 21.17 -5.29
N ALA A 53 24.50 20.18 -4.61
CA ALA A 53 25.92 19.85 -4.76
C ALA A 53 26.23 18.75 -5.81
N ARG A 54 25.22 18.04 -6.34
CA ARG A 54 25.37 16.83 -7.20
C ARG A 54 24.38 16.77 -8.38
N ALA A 55 23.78 17.90 -8.73
CA ALA A 55 22.64 17.97 -9.64
C ALA A 55 22.86 17.25 -10.99
N GLU A 56 24.05 17.35 -11.59
CA GLU A 56 24.32 16.89 -12.96
C GLU A 56 24.35 15.35 -13.11
N GLU A 57 24.90 14.62 -12.12
CA GLU A 57 24.83 13.14 -12.06
C GLU A 57 23.42 12.65 -11.70
N LEU A 58 22.72 13.37 -10.82
CA LEU A 58 21.35 13.02 -10.44
C LEU A 58 20.36 13.22 -11.59
N PHE A 59 20.54 14.18 -12.48
CA PHE A 59 19.65 14.37 -13.64
C PHE A 59 19.71 13.21 -14.66
N GLN A 60 20.88 12.58 -14.83
CA GLN A 60 21.00 11.38 -15.67
C GLN A 60 20.32 10.15 -15.02
N PHE A 61 20.35 10.04 -13.69
CA PHE A 61 19.69 8.96 -12.96
C PHE A 61 18.17 9.18 -12.77
N ALA A 62 17.74 10.43 -12.59
CA ALA A 62 16.35 10.85 -12.38
C ALA A 62 15.51 10.82 -13.67
N THR A 63 16.13 10.74 -14.84
CA THR A 63 15.42 10.51 -16.12
C THR A 63 14.99 9.05 -16.29
N ASN A 64 15.38 8.13 -15.41
CA ASN A 64 15.08 6.72 -15.59
C ASN A 64 13.71 6.32 -14.99
N PRO A 65 12.64 6.17 -15.79
CA PRO A 65 11.32 5.73 -15.31
C PRO A 65 11.37 4.37 -14.61
N PHE A 66 12.41 3.57 -14.84
CA PHE A 66 12.61 2.28 -14.19
C PHE A 66 12.74 2.41 -12.65
N THR A 67 13.36 3.47 -12.14
CA THR A 67 13.49 3.69 -10.70
C THR A 67 12.14 3.97 -10.06
N GLY A 68 11.31 4.80 -10.69
CA GLY A 68 9.94 5.05 -10.24
C GLY A 68 9.10 3.77 -10.26
N LEU A 69 9.25 2.94 -11.29
CA LEU A 69 8.58 1.65 -11.39
C LEU A 69 8.93 0.70 -10.23
N ILE A 70 10.22 0.59 -9.87
CA ILE A 70 10.66 -0.23 -8.74
C ILE A 70 10.08 0.30 -7.42
N ILE A 71 10.14 1.62 -7.20
CA ILE A 71 9.61 2.25 -5.98
C ILE A 71 8.12 1.95 -5.84
N GLY A 72 7.34 2.10 -6.92
CA GLY A 72 5.91 1.76 -6.92
C GLY A 72 5.64 0.29 -6.62
N THR A 73 6.41 -0.60 -7.25
CA THR A 73 6.28 -2.06 -7.09
C THR A 73 6.57 -2.49 -5.65
N VAL A 74 7.68 -2.02 -5.08
CA VAL A 74 8.09 -2.33 -3.71
C VAL A 74 7.12 -1.73 -2.70
N SER A 75 6.69 -0.47 -2.90
CA SER A 75 5.71 0.17 -2.03
C SER A 75 4.40 -0.61 -2.00
N THR A 76 3.92 -1.08 -3.15
CA THR A 76 2.74 -1.95 -3.21
C THR A 76 2.97 -3.30 -2.55
N ALA A 77 4.14 -3.93 -2.73
CA ALA A 77 4.41 -5.21 -2.08
C ALA A 77 4.40 -5.10 -0.55
N LEU A 78 4.88 -3.98 -0.02
CA LEU A 78 4.88 -3.68 1.43
C LEU A 78 3.49 -3.32 1.95
N ILE A 79 2.74 -2.49 1.21
CA ILE A 79 1.43 -1.98 1.63
C ILE A 79 0.29 -2.95 1.27
N GLN A 80 0.52 -3.88 0.35
CA GLN A 80 -0.42 -4.86 -0.24
C GLN A 80 -1.67 -4.25 -0.91
N SER A 81 -1.83 -2.93 -0.90
CA SER A 81 -2.97 -2.20 -1.45
C SER A 81 -2.49 -1.18 -2.47
N SER A 82 -2.65 -1.49 -3.75
CA SER A 82 -2.27 -0.59 -4.86
C SER A 82 -3.05 0.72 -4.87
N SER A 83 -4.30 0.73 -4.39
CA SER A 83 -5.12 1.94 -4.24
C SER A 83 -4.59 2.88 -3.15
N THR A 84 -4.09 2.33 -2.06
CA THR A 84 -3.43 3.10 -1.00
C THR A 84 -2.13 3.72 -1.50
N VAL A 85 -1.29 2.94 -2.19
CA VAL A 85 -0.02 3.43 -2.77
C VAL A 85 -0.27 4.52 -3.81
N SER A 86 -1.25 4.34 -4.69
CA SER A 86 -1.63 5.34 -5.70
C SER A 86 -2.10 6.64 -5.06
N SER A 87 -2.90 6.58 -3.98
CA SER A 87 -3.36 7.76 -3.26
C SER A 87 -2.21 8.55 -2.61
N ILE A 88 -1.22 7.84 -2.07
CA ILE A 88 0.01 8.45 -1.54
C ILE A 88 0.78 9.15 -2.68
N ILE A 89 0.96 8.48 -3.82
CA ILE A 89 1.66 9.08 -4.98
C ILE A 89 0.93 10.33 -5.49
N VAL A 90 -0.40 10.31 -5.55
CA VAL A 90 -1.18 11.50 -5.92
C VAL A 90 -0.99 12.63 -4.90
N GLY A 91 -0.94 12.32 -3.60
CA GLY A 91 -0.59 13.29 -2.56
C GLY A 91 0.83 13.86 -2.72
N LEU A 92 1.80 13.05 -3.14
CA LEU A 92 3.17 13.49 -3.44
C LEU A 92 3.21 14.45 -4.63
N VAL A 93 2.42 14.18 -5.68
CA VAL A 93 2.29 15.08 -6.83
C VAL A 93 1.72 16.43 -6.41
N ALA A 94 0.70 16.44 -5.54
CA ALA A 94 0.17 17.68 -4.97
C ALA A 94 1.22 18.45 -4.13
N GLY A 95 2.18 17.73 -3.53
CA GLY A 95 3.32 18.30 -2.79
C GLY A 95 4.52 18.74 -3.65
N GLY A 96 4.44 18.63 -4.97
CA GLY A 96 5.48 19.09 -5.90
C GLY A 96 6.34 17.99 -6.54
N LEU A 97 5.96 16.71 -6.39
CA LEU A 97 6.59 15.63 -7.14
C LEU A 97 6.24 15.74 -8.64
N PRO A 98 7.24 15.70 -9.55
CA PRO A 98 6.98 15.75 -11.00
C PRO A 98 6.10 14.58 -11.46
N VAL A 99 5.12 14.89 -12.31
CA VAL A 99 4.21 13.87 -12.90
C VAL A 99 4.99 12.83 -13.72
N SER A 100 6.09 13.24 -14.36
CA SER A 100 6.99 12.35 -15.11
C SER A 100 7.61 11.24 -14.23
N THR A 101 7.80 11.49 -12.93
CA THR A 101 8.27 10.51 -11.95
C THR A 101 7.12 9.75 -11.30
N ALA A 102 5.96 10.39 -11.15
CA ALA A 102 4.76 9.80 -10.57
C ALA A 102 4.14 8.71 -11.45
N VAL A 103 4.12 8.91 -12.78
CA VAL A 103 3.53 7.96 -13.73
C VAL A 103 4.20 6.58 -13.64
N PRO A 104 5.54 6.45 -13.71
CA PRO A 104 6.20 5.17 -13.51
C PRO A 104 5.94 4.54 -12.13
N MET A 105 5.82 5.35 -11.07
CA MET A 105 5.46 4.85 -9.74
C MET A 105 4.06 4.26 -9.69
N ILE A 106 3.06 4.90 -10.31
CA ILE A 106 1.70 4.34 -10.38
C ILE A 106 1.68 3.05 -11.21
N MET A 107 2.42 3.01 -12.32
CA MET A 107 2.56 1.80 -13.14
C MET A 107 3.20 0.66 -12.34
N GLY A 108 4.27 0.95 -11.59
CA GLY A 108 4.89 0.01 -10.66
C GLY A 108 3.93 -0.47 -9.58
N ALA A 109 3.11 0.43 -9.03
CA ALA A 109 2.15 0.08 -7.99
C ALA A 109 1.10 -0.94 -8.48
N ASN A 110 0.68 -0.86 -9.75
CA ASN A 110 -0.24 -1.83 -10.36
C ASN A 110 0.45 -3.16 -10.71
N ILE A 111 1.72 -3.11 -11.12
CA ILE A 111 2.51 -4.33 -11.39
C ILE A 111 2.79 -5.11 -10.11
N GLY A 112 3.07 -4.42 -9.00
CA GLY A 112 3.35 -5.05 -7.70
C GLY A 112 2.23 -5.99 -7.23
N THR A 113 0.97 -5.56 -7.32
CA THR A 113 -0.18 -6.42 -6.97
C THR A 113 -0.27 -7.67 -7.84
N THR A 114 0.05 -7.56 -9.13
CA THR A 114 0.05 -8.69 -10.06
C THR A 114 1.13 -9.70 -9.70
N ILE A 115 2.35 -9.24 -9.40
CA ILE A 115 3.46 -10.12 -9.00
C ILE A 115 3.11 -10.87 -7.71
N THR A 116 2.60 -10.17 -6.69
CA THR A 116 2.19 -10.81 -5.44
C THR A 116 1.09 -11.85 -5.69
N ASN A 117 0.06 -11.51 -6.46
CA ASN A 117 -1.02 -12.44 -6.78
C ASN A 117 -0.54 -13.66 -7.58
N THR A 118 0.38 -13.49 -8.52
CA THR A 118 0.97 -14.59 -9.29
C THR A 118 1.78 -15.53 -8.38
N ILE A 119 2.59 -14.98 -7.46
CA ILE A 119 3.35 -15.79 -6.50
C ILE A 119 2.41 -16.55 -5.56
N VAL A 120 1.39 -15.88 -5.02
CA VAL A 120 0.39 -16.49 -4.13
C VAL A 120 -0.39 -17.59 -4.85
N SER A 121 -0.77 -17.36 -6.12
CA SER A 121 -1.46 -18.32 -6.97
C SER A 121 -0.60 -19.57 -7.24
N LEU A 122 0.66 -19.39 -7.64
CA LEU A 122 1.60 -20.50 -7.83
C LEU A 122 1.86 -21.29 -6.53
N GLY A 123 1.84 -20.60 -5.38
CA GLY A 123 1.92 -21.24 -4.07
C GLY A 123 0.69 -22.09 -3.73
N HIS A 124 -0.52 -21.61 -4.07
CA HIS A 124 -1.78 -22.34 -3.84
C HIS A 124 -1.95 -23.53 -4.79
N VAL A 125 -1.55 -23.40 -6.07
CA VAL A 125 -1.62 -24.51 -7.07
C VAL A 125 -0.82 -25.74 -6.62
N ARG A 126 0.17 -25.57 -5.74
CA ARG A 126 0.96 -26.69 -5.21
C ARG A 126 0.29 -27.42 -4.02
N HIS A 127 -0.91 -27.00 -3.63
CA HIS A 127 -1.69 -27.56 -2.51
C HIS A 127 -3.01 -28.23 -2.94
N ASP A 128 -3.30 -28.35 -4.25
CA ASP A 128 -4.50 -29.02 -4.76
C ASP A 128 -4.28 -30.52 -5.09
N ASP A 129 -3.16 -31.11 -4.64
CA ASP A 129 -2.83 -32.54 -4.85
C ASP A 129 -3.10 -33.43 -3.60
N GLU A 130 -3.91 -32.98 -2.63
CA GLU A 130 -4.41 -33.83 -1.52
C GLU A 130 -5.94 -33.85 -1.41
#